data_AF-J7IK11-F1
#
_entry.id   AF-J7IK11-F1
#
_cell.length_a   1.000
_cell.length_b   1.000
_cell.length_c   1.000
_cell.angle_alpha   90.00
_cell.angle_beta   90.00
_cell.angle_gamma   90.00
#
_symmetry.space_group_name_H-M   'P 1'
#
loop_
_entity.id
_entity.type
_entity.pdbx_description
1 polymer ?
#
loop_
_entity_poly.entity_id
_entity_poly.type
_entity_poly.pdbx_seq_one_letter_code
_entity_poly.pdbx_strand_id
1 'polypeptide(L)'
;EVMALTRNDSCVIEKVGTYRDYRGGPHASMLLGEEIDMRLFPVHWVTAFAVVKDSDQGPRRSLQVFDAAGDAVHKIHLRDSSDLDAWAALVSDLTLPEQEETRTVEPREPTEAAKSNPEKLDILRQEWDAMTDTHQFLRLTSKLRMNRLGA
;
A
#
# COMPACT_ATOMS: atom_id res chain seq x y z
N GLU A 1 -14.23 14.17 2.97
CA GLU A 1 -12.96 13.51 3.41
C GLU A 1 -13.21 12.08 3.86
N VAL A 2 -12.15 11.28 3.94
CA VAL A 2 -12.13 9.87 4.35
C VAL A 2 -10.97 9.61 5.32
N MET A 3 -10.90 8.43 5.93
CA MET A 3 -9.74 7.96 6.67
C MET A 3 -9.01 6.86 5.87
N ALA A 4 -7.74 7.09 5.55
CA ALA A 4 -6.82 6.17 4.91
C ALA A 4 -6.07 5.36 5.98
N LEU A 5 -6.11 4.03 5.88
CA LEU A 5 -5.44 3.12 6.81
C LEU A 5 -4.45 2.23 6.04
N THR A 6 -3.19 2.27 6.45
CA THR A 6 -2.14 1.35 6.00
C THR A 6 -1.42 0.79 7.21
N ARG A 7 -1.05 -0.49 7.18
CA ARG A 7 -0.39 -1.14 8.32
C ARG A 7 0.60 -2.20 7.89
N ASN A 8 1.43 -2.60 8.84
CA ASN A 8 2.10 -3.90 8.85
C ASN A 8 1.76 -4.62 10.17
N ASP A 9 2.50 -5.66 10.53
CA ASP A 9 2.27 -6.40 11.78
C ASP A 9 2.51 -5.56 13.03
N SER A 10 3.41 -4.57 12.95
CA SER A 10 3.92 -3.82 14.11
C SER A 10 3.41 -2.38 14.20
N CYS A 11 2.84 -1.83 13.13
CA CYS A 11 2.45 -0.42 13.06
C CYS A 11 1.19 -0.24 12.22
N VAL A 12 0.29 0.64 12.69
CA VAL A 12 -0.90 1.10 11.97
C VAL A 12 -0.80 2.60 11.79
N ILE A 13 -1.03 3.07 10.57
CA ILE A 13 -1.07 4.48 10.23
C ILE A 13 -2.47 4.80 9.72
N GLU A 14 -3.13 5.75 10.39
CA GLU A 14 -4.42 6.30 10.00
C GLU A 14 -4.29 7.79 9.68
N LYS A 15 -4.74 8.20 8.50
CA LYS A 15 -4.69 9.60 8.03
C LYS A 15 -6.05 10.04 7.53
N VAL A 16 -6.53 11.19 7.99
CA VAL A 16 -7.79 11.78 7.51
C VAL A 16 -7.47 12.83 6.46
N GLY A 17 -8.18 12.80 5.33
CA GLY A 17 -8.04 13.80 4.27
C GLY A 17 -8.78 13.43 2.99
N THR A 18 -8.34 13.99 1.86
CA THR A 18 -8.86 13.71 0.52
C THR A 18 -7.78 13.12 -0.37
N TYR A 19 -8.10 12.04 -1.10
CA TYR A 19 -7.24 11.48 -2.15
C TYR A 19 -7.16 12.47 -3.32
N ARG A 20 -5.96 13.01 -3.61
CA ARG A 20 -5.72 14.01 -4.65
C ARG A 20 -4.41 13.74 -5.39
N ASP A 21 -4.25 14.40 -6.54
CA ASP A 21 -3.02 14.37 -7.37
C ASP A 21 -2.51 12.93 -7.60
N TYR A 22 -3.38 12.09 -8.17
CA TYR A 22 -2.98 10.76 -8.59
C TYR A 22 -2.04 10.85 -9.79
N ARG A 23 -0.87 10.23 -9.65
CA ARG A 23 0.16 10.13 -10.69
C ARG A 23 0.46 8.66 -10.94
N GLY A 24 -0.03 8.16 -12.07
CA GLY A 24 0.24 6.79 -12.50
C GLY A 24 1.68 6.63 -13.02
N GLY A 25 2.21 5.42 -12.87
CA GLY A 25 3.49 5.03 -13.46
C GLY A 25 3.56 3.51 -13.68
N PRO A 26 4.49 3.03 -14.54
CA PRO A 26 4.55 1.63 -14.95
C PRO A 26 4.90 0.65 -13.81
N HIS A 27 5.60 1.11 -12.78
CA HIS A 27 6.01 0.28 -11.64
C HIS A 27 5.50 0.80 -10.29
N ALA A 28 5.36 2.10 -10.17
CA ALA A 28 4.87 2.76 -8.97
C ALA A 28 3.93 3.89 -9.37
N SER A 29 2.90 4.10 -8.57
CA SER A 29 1.98 5.23 -8.67
C SER A 29 2.00 6.02 -7.36
N MET A 30 1.51 7.25 -7.38
CA MET A 30 1.56 8.14 -6.22
C MET A 30 0.24 8.89 -6.07
N LEU A 31 -0.08 9.24 -4.83
CA LEU A 31 -1.07 10.26 -4.47
C LEU A 31 -0.32 11.31 -3.68
N LEU A 32 -0.37 12.57 -4.11
CA LEU A 32 0.38 13.66 -3.49
C LEU A 32 -0.58 14.70 -2.90
N GLY A 33 -1.26 14.31 -1.82
CA GLY A 33 -2.08 15.21 -1.01
C GLY A 33 -1.30 15.75 0.20
N GLU A 34 -1.80 16.84 0.80
CA GLU A 34 -1.23 17.41 2.02
C GLU A 34 -1.39 16.45 3.21
N GLU A 35 -2.56 15.82 3.35
CA GLU A 35 -2.84 14.90 4.45
C GLU A 35 -2.61 13.43 4.06
N ILE A 36 -2.93 13.08 2.81
CA ILE A 36 -2.79 11.73 2.25
C ILE A 36 -1.71 11.77 1.16
N ASP A 37 -0.50 11.37 1.55
CA ASP A 37 0.65 11.18 0.66
C ASP A 37 0.99 9.68 0.61
N MET A 38 0.93 9.07 -0.58
CA MET A 38 1.09 7.64 -0.75
C MET A 38 2.06 7.29 -1.88
N ARG A 39 2.81 6.21 -1.66
CA ARG A 39 3.49 5.46 -2.71
C ARG A 39 2.75 4.13 -2.88
N LEU A 40 2.31 3.88 -4.10
CA LEU A 40 1.49 2.74 -4.48
C LEU A 40 2.31 1.83 -5.39
N PHE A 41 2.26 0.53 -5.14
CA PHE A 41 2.85 -0.50 -6.01
C PHE A 41 1.71 -1.35 -6.56
N PRO A 42 1.15 -1.02 -7.74
CA PRO A 42 -0.10 -1.61 -8.23
C PRO A 42 -0.06 -3.12 -8.39
N VAL A 43 1.12 -3.72 -8.56
CA VAL A 43 1.29 -5.18 -8.64
C VAL A 43 0.77 -5.92 -7.41
N HIS A 44 0.74 -5.26 -6.24
CA HIS A 44 0.22 -5.85 -5.01
C HIS A 44 -1.27 -5.53 -4.77
N TRP A 45 -1.93 -4.77 -5.63
CA TRP A 45 -3.35 -4.41 -5.50
C TRP A 45 -4.18 -5.40 -6.29
N VAL A 46 -4.53 -6.53 -5.67
CA VAL A 46 -5.09 -7.68 -6.40
C VAL A 46 -6.60 -7.75 -6.30
N THR A 47 -7.15 -7.65 -5.10
CA THR A 47 -8.60 -7.74 -4.87
C THR A 47 -9.08 -6.55 -4.06
N ALA A 48 -10.25 -6.02 -4.38
CA ALA A 48 -10.88 -4.94 -3.63
C ALA A 48 -12.35 -5.24 -3.33
N PHE A 49 -12.80 -4.83 -2.14
CA PHE A 49 -14.19 -4.96 -1.72
C PHE A 49 -14.74 -3.63 -1.21
N ALA A 50 -15.95 -3.29 -1.64
CA ALA A 50 -16.77 -2.28 -1.01
C ALA A 50 -17.59 -2.94 0.11
N VAL A 51 -17.29 -2.58 1.36
CA VAL A 51 -17.88 -3.20 2.54
C VAL A 51 -18.81 -2.20 3.22
N VAL A 52 -20.03 -2.65 3.51
CA VAL A 52 -20.97 -1.96 4.40
C VAL A 52 -21.20 -2.84 5.62
N LYS A 53 -21.00 -2.28 6.82
CA LYS A 53 -21.21 -2.98 8.08
C LYS A 53 -22.13 -2.17 8.98
N ASP A 54 -23.18 -2.81 9.48
CA ASP A 54 -24.06 -2.20 10.47
C ASP A 54 -23.32 -1.90 11.77
N SER A 55 -23.69 -0.79 12.40
CA SER A 55 -23.19 -0.40 13.72
C SER A 55 -24.25 0.41 14.46
N ASP A 56 -24.09 0.57 15.77
CA ASP A 56 -25.01 1.33 16.62
C ASP A 56 -25.17 2.80 16.20
N GLN A 57 -24.21 3.32 15.43
CA GLN A 57 -24.20 4.70 14.90
C GLN A 57 -24.63 4.77 13.43
N GLY A 58 -25.17 3.67 12.88
CA GLY A 58 -25.53 3.54 11.47
C GLY A 58 -24.47 2.79 10.65
N PRO A 59 -24.70 2.64 9.32
CA PRO A 59 -23.86 1.82 8.46
C PRO A 59 -22.47 2.46 8.25
N ARG A 60 -21.42 1.69 8.55
CA ARG A 60 -20.03 2.04 8.25
C ARG A 60 -19.65 1.51 6.88
N ARG A 61 -19.03 2.36 6.06
CA ARG A 61 -18.62 2.03 4.69
C ARG A 61 -17.10 2.06 4.56
N SER A 62 -16.54 1.13 3.81
CA SER A 62 -15.12 1.13 3.50
C SER A 62 -14.79 0.45 2.17
N LEU A 63 -13.76 0.94 1.48
CA LEU A 63 -13.06 0.18 0.45
C LEU A 63 -11.87 -0.52 1.09
N GLN A 64 -11.70 -1.81 0.82
CA GLN A 64 -10.60 -2.60 1.38
C GLN A 64 -9.88 -3.35 0.25
N VAL A 65 -8.57 -3.16 0.15
CA VAL A 65 -7.71 -3.74 -0.89
C VAL A 65 -6.79 -4.78 -0.26
N PHE A 66 -6.63 -5.89 -0.96
CA PHE A 66 -5.86 -7.05 -0.54
C PHE A 66 -4.88 -7.48 -1.65
N ASP A 67 -3.74 -8.05 -1.24
CA ASP A 67 -2.76 -8.63 -2.16
C ASP A 67 -3.14 -10.07 -2.58
N ALA A 68 -2.27 -10.71 -3.37
CA ALA A 68 -2.51 -12.06 -3.89
C ALA A 68 -2.61 -13.12 -2.78
N ALA A 69 -1.96 -12.90 -1.64
CA ALA A 69 -2.00 -13.79 -0.48
C ALA A 69 -3.19 -13.49 0.46
N GLY A 70 -3.98 -12.44 0.16
CA GLY A 70 -5.12 -12.01 0.96
C GLY A 70 -4.76 -11.07 2.10
N ASP A 71 -3.54 -10.53 2.13
CA ASP A 71 -3.13 -9.56 3.15
C ASP A 71 -3.66 -8.16 2.83
N ALA A 72 -4.04 -7.43 3.88
CA ALA A 72 -4.57 -6.09 3.72
C ALA A 72 -3.48 -5.12 3.26
N VAL A 73 -3.64 -4.57 2.05
CA VAL A 73 -2.73 -3.58 1.45
C VAL A 73 -3.12 -2.18 1.90
N HIS A 74 -4.41 -1.86 1.80
CA HIS A 74 -4.91 -0.52 2.11
C HIS A 74 -6.40 -0.54 2.41
N LYS A 75 -6.87 0.33 3.31
CA LYS A 75 -8.29 0.53 3.59
C LYS A 75 -8.66 2.00 3.58
N ILE A 76 -9.82 2.30 3.01
CA ILE A 76 -10.41 3.63 2.96
C ILE A 76 -11.73 3.57 3.70
N HIS A 77 -11.81 4.25 4.84
CA HIS A 77 -13.01 4.32 5.66
C HIS A 77 -13.73 5.64 5.42
N LEU A 78 -15.02 5.55 5.09
CA LEU A 78 -15.86 6.74 5.04
C LEU A 78 -16.09 7.28 6.45
N ARG A 79 -16.33 8.58 6.50
CA ARG A 79 -16.61 9.40 7.69
C ARG A 79 -17.92 10.17 7.45
N ASP A 80 -18.42 10.84 8.48
CA ASP A 80 -19.63 11.66 8.38
C ASP A 80 -19.52 12.76 7.31
N SER A 81 -18.31 13.25 7.07
CA SER A 81 -17.96 14.23 6.03
C SER A 81 -17.63 13.62 4.67
N SER A 82 -17.84 12.32 4.47
CA SER A 82 -17.62 11.67 3.18
C SER A 82 -18.77 11.95 2.23
N ASP A 83 -18.44 11.98 0.94
CA ASP A 83 -19.42 12.12 -0.13
C ASP A 83 -20.07 10.75 -0.41
N LEU A 84 -21.35 10.62 -0.05
CA LEU A 84 -22.11 9.38 -0.24
C LEU A 84 -22.55 9.17 -1.68
N ASP A 85 -22.70 10.23 -2.47
CA ASP A 85 -23.06 10.13 -3.89
C ASP A 85 -21.84 9.63 -4.67
N ALA A 86 -20.64 10.14 -4.37
CA ALA A 86 -19.39 9.63 -4.93
C ALA A 86 -19.13 8.16 -4.55
N TRP A 87 -19.50 7.74 -3.32
CA TRP A 87 -19.45 6.34 -2.93
C TRP A 87 -20.40 5.48 -3.77
N ALA A 88 -21.66 5.91 -3.93
CA ALA A 88 -22.65 5.16 -4.69
C ALA A 88 -22.23 5.00 -6.16
N ALA A 89 -21.73 6.08 -6.77
CA ALA A 89 -21.17 6.06 -8.11
C ALA A 89 -19.97 5.11 -8.23
N LEU A 90 -19.00 5.21 -7.31
CA LEU A 90 -17.82 4.34 -7.32
C LEU A 90 -18.19 2.85 -7.23
N VAL A 91 -19.11 2.50 -6.33
CA VAL A 91 -19.57 1.11 -6.18
C VAL A 91 -20.28 0.64 -7.45
N SER A 92 -21.17 1.46 -8.01
CA SER A 92 -21.85 1.15 -9.26
C SER A 92 -20.88 0.92 -10.42
N ASP A 93 -19.87 1.77 -10.56
CA ASP A 93 -18.95 1.77 -11.71
C ASP A 93 -17.90 0.66 -11.63
N LEU A 94 -17.49 0.25 -10.43
CA LEU A 94 -16.37 -0.68 -10.23
C LEU A 94 -16.81 -2.09 -9.82
N THR A 95 -18.09 -2.32 -9.53
CA THR A 95 -18.58 -3.66 -9.19
C THR A 95 -18.43 -4.58 -10.40
N LEU A 96 -17.72 -5.70 -10.21
CA LEU A 96 -17.60 -6.72 -11.24
C LEU A 96 -18.92 -7.48 -11.42
N PRO A 97 -19.28 -7.93 -12.64
CA PRO A 97 -20.50 -8.70 -12.87
C PRO A 97 -20.54 -10.01 -12.07
N GLU A 98 -19.39 -10.65 -11.90
CA GLU A 98 -19.23 -11.90 -11.16
C GLU A 98 -18.81 -11.59 -9.72
N GLN A 99 -19.70 -11.93 -8.77
CA GLN A 99 -19.47 -11.78 -7.34
C GLN A 99 -19.38 -13.16 -6.70
N GLU A 100 -18.27 -13.42 -6.00
CA GLU A 100 -17.99 -14.68 -5.31
C GLU A 100 -17.87 -14.41 -3.81
N GLU A 101 -18.48 -15.28 -3.00
CA GLU A 101 -18.38 -15.20 -1.53
C GLU A 101 -17.00 -15.62 -1.01
N THR A 102 -16.32 -16.49 -1.75
CA THR A 102 -14.99 -17.00 -1.41
C THR A 102 -14.01 -16.65 -2.52
N ARG A 103 -12.76 -16.41 -2.13
CA ARG A 103 -11.66 -16.15 -3.05
C ARG A 103 -10.50 -17.07 -2.70
N THR A 104 -9.96 -17.72 -3.74
CA THR A 104 -8.71 -18.45 -3.62
C THR A 104 -7.56 -17.45 -3.61
N VAL A 105 -6.67 -17.58 -2.63
CA VAL A 105 -5.46 -16.77 -2.50
C VAL A 105 -4.23 -17.58 -2.86
N GLU A 106 -3.18 -16.89 -3.28
CA GLU A 106 -1.87 -17.49 -3.51
C GLU A 106 -1.13 -17.73 -2.18
N PRO A 107 -0.19 -18.69 -2.13
CA PRO A 107 0.68 -18.84 -0.97
C PRO A 107 1.49 -17.56 -0.73
N ARG A 108 1.52 -17.08 0.52
CA ARG A 108 2.34 -15.92 0.90
C ARG A 108 3.81 -16.19 0.62
N GLU A 109 4.47 -15.27 -0.08
CA GLU A 109 5.91 -15.30 -0.25
C GLU A 109 6.62 -15.06 1.10
N PRO A 110 7.55 -15.95 1.50
CA PRO A 110 8.32 -15.75 2.73
C PRO A 110 9.17 -14.48 2.68
N THR A 111 9.26 -13.77 3.80
CA THR A 111 10.17 -12.64 3.92
C THR A 111 11.62 -13.09 3.68
N GLU A 112 12.34 -12.36 2.82
CA GLU A 112 13.76 -12.63 2.57
C GLU A 112 14.57 -12.39 3.86
N ALA A 113 15.37 -13.38 4.26
CA ALA A 113 16.30 -13.23 5.37
C ALA A 113 17.40 -12.19 5.06
N ALA A 114 18.16 -11.78 6.07
CA ALA A 114 19.28 -10.86 5.88
C ALA A 114 20.27 -11.43 4.84
N LYS A 115 20.54 -10.65 3.81
CA LYS A 115 21.52 -10.98 2.76
C LYS A 115 22.67 -10.00 2.83
N SER A 116 23.78 -10.44 3.42
CA SER A 116 24.97 -9.62 3.64
C SER A 116 26.12 -10.04 2.72
N ASN A 117 27.03 -9.10 2.47
CA ASN A 117 28.27 -9.35 1.73
C ASN A 117 29.46 -8.60 2.38
N PRO A 118 30.06 -9.16 3.44
CA PRO A 118 31.09 -8.48 4.23
C PRO A 118 32.31 -8.02 3.43
N GLU A 119 32.64 -8.69 2.31
CA GLU A 119 33.74 -8.31 1.42
C GLU A 119 33.55 -6.93 0.77
N LYS A 120 32.32 -6.42 0.72
CA LYS A 120 31.98 -5.11 0.13
C LYS A 120 31.62 -4.06 1.18
N LEU A 121 31.95 -4.27 2.45
CA LEU A 121 31.58 -3.37 3.54
C LEU A 121 32.12 -1.94 3.33
N ASP A 122 33.39 -1.82 2.92
CA ASP A 122 34.00 -0.50 2.71
C ASP A 122 33.36 0.25 1.53
N ILE A 123 33.00 -0.48 0.47
CA ILE A 123 32.27 0.06 -0.69
C ILE A 123 30.86 0.51 -0.27
N LEU A 124 30.15 -0.30 0.54
CA LEU A 124 28.83 0.07 1.07
C LEU A 124 28.90 1.39 1.83
N ARG A 125 29.83 1.52 2.78
CA ARG A 125 29.99 2.73 3.61
C ARG A 125 30.31 3.95 2.76
N GLN A 126 31.30 3.83 1.87
CA GLN A 126 31.71 4.93 1.00
C GLN A 126 30.57 5.40 0.07
N GLU A 127 29.86 4.47 -0.57
CA GLU A 127 28.76 4.84 -1.48
C GLU A 127 27.52 5.31 -0.72
N TRP A 128 27.28 4.79 0.49
CA TRP A 128 26.22 5.27 1.39
C TRP A 128 26.46 6.74 1.75
N ASP A 129 27.67 7.09 2.19
CA ASP A 129 28.04 8.47 2.55
C ASP A 129 27.92 9.46 1.38
N ALA A 130 28.04 8.96 0.14
CA ALA A 130 27.90 9.76 -1.07
C ALA A 130 26.46 9.87 -1.60
N MET A 131 25.48 9.19 -0.97
CA MET A 131 24.09 9.25 -1.43
C MET A 131 23.50 10.64 -1.27
N THR A 132 22.76 11.06 -2.29
CA THR A 132 22.05 12.35 -2.36
C THR A 132 20.54 12.19 -2.44
N ASP A 133 20.07 10.97 -2.67
CA ASP A 133 18.66 10.65 -2.82
C ASP A 133 18.37 9.27 -2.19
N THR A 134 17.29 9.17 -1.40
CA THR A 134 16.90 7.94 -0.69
C THR A 134 16.59 6.77 -1.64
N HIS A 135 16.16 7.04 -2.87
CA HIS A 135 15.90 6.02 -3.89
C HIS A 135 17.18 5.36 -4.43
N GLN A 136 18.36 5.93 -4.16
CA GLN A 136 19.64 5.34 -4.52
C GLN A 136 19.94 4.09 -3.68
N PHE A 137 19.43 4.02 -2.45
CA PHE A 137 19.78 2.96 -1.50
C PHE A 137 19.40 1.56 -2.00
N LEU A 138 18.21 1.39 -2.59
CA LEU A 138 17.79 0.09 -3.13
C LEU A 138 18.68 -0.37 -4.29
N ARG A 139 19.20 0.56 -5.10
CA ARG A 139 20.15 0.24 -6.17
C ARG A 139 21.52 -0.12 -5.61
N LEU A 140 21.96 0.59 -4.57
CA LEU A 140 23.22 0.32 -3.87
C LEU A 140 23.24 -1.10 -3.29
N THR A 141 22.24 -1.48 -2.49
CA THR A 141 22.18 -2.83 -1.90
C THR A 141 22.13 -3.92 -2.97
N SER A 142 21.30 -3.74 -4.02
CA SER A 142 21.24 -4.67 -5.16
C SER A 142 22.58 -4.84 -5.87
N LYS A 143 23.28 -3.74 -6.19
CA LYS A 143 24.63 -3.73 -6.79
C LYS A 143 25.65 -4.50 -5.95
N LEU A 144 25.56 -4.38 -4.62
CA LEU A 144 26.45 -5.08 -3.69
C LEU A 144 26.03 -6.52 -3.37
N ARG A 145 24.90 -6.97 -3.95
CA ARG A 145 24.26 -8.28 -3.69
C ARG A 145 23.81 -8.45 -2.24
N MET A 146 23.44 -7.33 -1.61
CA MET A 146 22.85 -7.28 -0.28
C MET A 146 21.35 -6.98 -0.38
N ASN A 147 20.61 -7.16 0.71
CA ASN A 147 19.29 -6.56 0.89
C ASN A 147 19.32 -5.55 2.03
N ARG A 148 18.22 -4.81 2.23
CA ARG A 148 18.14 -3.75 3.25
C ARG A 148 18.48 -4.23 4.66
N LEU A 149 18.14 -5.47 5.00
CA LEU A 149 18.39 -6.02 6.33
C LEU A 149 19.85 -6.46 6.51
N GLY A 150 20.50 -6.92 5.44
CA GLY A 150 21.88 -7.40 5.47
C GLY A 150 22.95 -6.35 5.15
N ALA A 151 22.58 -5.22 4.56
CA ALA A 151 23.45 -4.07 4.35
C ALA A 151 23.61 -3.27 5.65
#